data_AF-A0A957V6X0-F1
#
_entry.id   AF-A0A957V6X0-F1
#
_cell.length_a   1.000
_cell.length_b   1.000
_cell.length_c   1.000
_cell.angle_alpha   90.00
_cell.angle_beta   90.00
_cell.angle_gamma   90.00
#
_symmetry.space_group_name_H-M   'P 1'
#
loop_
_entity.id
_entity.type
_entity.pdbx_description
1 polymer ?
#
loop_
_entity_poly.entity_id
_entity_poly.type
_entity_poly.pdbx_seq_one_letter_code
_entity_poly.pdbx_strand_id
1 'polypeptide(L)'
;MSGAWNVLIIGAGAIGCLVGSKLALSGQRVTLAGRASFVEQVRARGMQLSDETGTHTVRNVRPTAGVLEAFIRSETAFDLAILTVKSYDTAAA
;
A
#
# COMPACT_ATOMS: atom_id res chain seq x y z
N MET A 1 10.72 6.07 19.76
CA MET A 1 10.00 5.08 18.93
C MET A 1 10.81 4.90 17.64
N SER A 2 11.91 4.15 17.63
CA SER A 2 12.04 2.69 17.46
C SER A 2 11.43 2.16 16.15
N GLY A 3 12.22 2.18 15.07
CA GLY A 3 11.99 1.44 13.81
C GLY A 3 10.88 1.97 12.89
N ALA A 4 11.06 1.81 11.56
CA ALA A 4 9.99 1.99 10.59
C ALA A 4 8.95 0.87 10.74
N TRP A 5 7.67 1.22 10.86
CA TRP A 5 6.55 0.27 10.91
C TRP A 5 6.40 -0.48 9.60
N ASN A 6 6.00 -1.75 9.69
CA ASN A 6 5.57 -2.59 8.58
C ASN A 6 4.04 -2.49 8.45
N VAL A 7 3.57 -1.73 7.46
CA VAL A 7 2.15 -1.38 7.28
C VAL A 7 1.57 -2.11 6.07
N LEU A 8 0.43 -2.76 6.26
CA LEU A 8 -0.40 -3.34 5.20
C LEU A 8 -1.57 -2.40 4.86
N ILE A 9 -1.71 -2.06 3.59
CA ILE A 9 -2.89 -1.36 3.05
C ILE A 9 -3.75 -2.38 2.31
N ILE A 10 -4.97 -2.61 2.79
CA ILE A 10 -5.95 -3.52 2.18
C ILE A 10 -6.91 -2.70 1.33
N GLY A 11 -6.77 -2.81 0.00
CA GLY A 11 -7.55 -2.05 -0.97
C GLY A 11 -6.74 -0.94 -1.62
N ALA A 12 -5.97 -1.28 -2.64
CA ALA A 12 -5.18 -0.34 -3.45
C ALA A 12 -6.02 0.50 -4.44
N GLY A 13 -7.11 1.11 -3.96
CA GLY A 13 -7.85 2.17 -4.64
C GLY A 13 -7.26 3.55 -4.33
N ALA A 14 -7.93 4.62 -4.76
CA ALA A 14 -7.43 5.99 -4.59
C ALA A 14 -7.03 6.34 -3.13
N ILE A 15 -7.86 5.99 -2.14
CA ILE A 15 -7.57 6.26 -0.72
C ILE A 15 -6.41 5.41 -0.20
N GLY A 16 -6.39 4.11 -0.52
CA GLY A 16 -5.28 3.24 -0.13
C GLY A 16 -3.95 3.69 -0.72
N CYS A 17 -3.95 4.07 -2.00
CA CYS A 17 -2.76 4.63 -2.66
C CYS A 17 -2.32 5.96 -2.05
N LEU A 18 -3.26 6.86 -1.71
CA LEU A 18 -2.95 8.13 -1.06
C LEU A 18 -2.27 7.91 0.31
N VAL A 19 -2.92 7.13 1.18
CA VAL A 19 -2.42 6.84 2.54
C VAL A 19 -1.10 6.08 2.46
N GLY A 20 -1.03 5.02 1.64
CA GLY A 20 0.17 4.23 1.43
C GLY A 20 1.33 5.05 0.87
N SER A 21 1.07 5.97 -0.07
CA SER A 21 2.11 6.88 -0.60
C SER A 21 2.66 7.80 0.48
N LYS A 22 1.79 8.45 1.27
CA LYS A 22 2.24 9.37 2.32
C LYS A 22 2.99 8.64 3.44
N LEU A 23 2.59 7.43 3.81
CA LEU A 23 3.32 6.59 4.77
C LEU A 23 4.68 6.13 4.24
N ALA A 24 4.75 5.76 2.96
CA ALA A 24 6.01 5.39 2.34
C ALA A 24 6.98 6.59 2.27
N LEU A 25 6.48 7.78 1.92
CA LEU A 25 7.26 9.02 1.92
C LEU A 25 7.75 9.42 3.33
N SER A 26 7.05 9.03 4.40
CA SER A 26 7.49 9.23 5.78
C SER A 26 8.43 8.14 6.31
N GLY A 27 8.91 7.25 5.43
CA GLY A 27 9.90 6.23 5.75
C GLY A 27 9.35 4.91 6.29
N GLN A 28 8.02 4.71 6.28
CA GLN A 28 7.42 3.44 6.69
C GLN A 28 7.55 2.37 5.61
N ARG A 29 7.56 1.09 6.01
CA ARG A 29 7.57 -0.04 5.06
C ARG A 29 6.12 -0.35 4.68
N VAL A 30 5.73 -0.02 3.46
CA VAL A 30 4.33 -0.13 3.02
C VAL A 30 4.15 -1.27 2.03
N THR A 31 3.20 -2.15 2.33
CA THR A 31 2.68 -3.17 1.41
C THR A 31 1.26 -2.80 0.98
N LEU A 32 0.98 -2.79 -0.33
CA LEU A 32 -0.32 -2.45 -0.89
C LEU A 32 -0.95 -3.69 -1.54
N ALA A 33 -2.00 -4.21 -0.90
CA ALA A 33 -2.79 -5.31 -1.43
C ALA A 33 -3.84 -4.78 -2.41
N GLY A 34 -3.65 -5.11 -3.69
CA GLY A 34 -4.51 -4.72 -4.80
C GLY A 34 -4.78 -5.86 -5.77
N ARG A 35 -5.24 -5.50 -6.98
CA ARG A 35 -5.43 -6.47 -8.08
C ARG A 35 -4.12 -6.67 -8.84
N ALA A 36 -3.98 -7.77 -9.57
CA ALA A 36 -2.77 -8.04 -10.38
C ALA A 36 -2.42 -6.88 -11.34
N SER A 37 -3.41 -6.27 -11.98
CA SER A 37 -3.19 -5.11 -12.86
C SER A 37 -2.58 -3.90 -12.12
N PHE A 38 -2.96 -3.67 -10.86
CA PHE A 38 -2.36 -2.63 -10.02
C PHE A 38 -0.88 -2.94 -9.74
N VAL A 39 -0.56 -4.20 -9.43
CA VAL A 39 0.83 -4.63 -9.17
C VAL A 39 1.73 -4.33 -10.36
N GLU A 40 1.29 -4.70 -11.56
CA GLU A 40 2.07 -4.47 -12.78
C GLU A 40 2.24 -2.97 -13.06
N GLN A 41 1.20 -2.16 -12.86
CA GLN A 41 1.30 -0.70 -13.02
C GLN A 41 2.30 -0.07 -12.03
N VAL A 42 2.25 -0.46 -10.76
CA VAL A 42 3.16 0.07 -9.73
C VAL A 42 4.58 -0.41 -9.96
N ARG A 43 4.80 -1.65 -10.36
CA ARG A 43 6.14 -2.16 -10.72
C ARG A 43 6.74 -1.40 -11.90
N ALA A 44 5.93 -1.12 -12.92
CA ALA A 44 6.40 -0.44 -14.13
C ALA A 44 6.68 1.05 -13.92
N ARG A 45 5.87 1.76 -13.12
CA ARG A 45 5.88 3.23 -13.08
C ARG A 45 6.10 3.82 -11.68
N GLY A 46 6.01 3.02 -10.63
CA GLY A 46 5.78 3.52 -9.27
C GLY A 46 4.36 4.05 -9.08
N MET A 47 4.05 4.51 -7.88
CA MET A 47 2.82 5.27 -7.63
C MET A 47 3.06 6.75 -7.89
N GLN A 48 2.07 7.42 -8.49
CA GLN A 48 2.06 8.87 -8.62
C GLN A 48 1.16 9.45 -7.54
N LEU A 49 1.73 10.27 -6.65
CA LEU A 49 1.00 11.06 -5.68
C LEU A 49 1.04 12.51 -6.12
N SER A 50 -0.12 13.12 -6.34
CA SER A 50 -0.23 14.58 -6.51
C SER A 50 -0.91 15.16 -5.28
N ASP A 51 -0.24 16.12 -4.64
CA ASP A 51 -0.75 16.85 -3.50
C ASP A 51 -0.37 18.33 -3.59
N GLU A 52 -0.65 19.10 -2.53
CA GLU A 52 -0.40 20.54 -2.46
C GLU A 52 1.06 20.94 -2.67
N THR A 53 2.00 19.99 -2.51
CA THR A 53 3.44 20.24 -2.66
C THR A 53 3.98 19.84 -4.05
N GLY A 54 3.15 19.24 -4.90
CA GLY A 54 3.50 18.84 -6.25
C GLY A 54 3.21 17.37 -6.56
N THR A 55 3.89 16.83 -7.57
CA THR A 55 3.77 15.42 -7.96
C THR A 55 5.01 14.63 -7.57
N HIS A 56 4.79 13.52 -6.89
CA HIS A 56 5.81 12.64 -6.33
C HIS A 56 5.67 11.25 -6.94
N THR A 57 6.79 10.68 -7.39
CA THR A 57 6.85 9.27 -7.77
C THR A 57 7.32 8.44 -6.58
N VAL A 58 6.41 7.67 -5.99
CA VAL A 58 6.66 6.81 -4.84
C VAL A 58 6.99 5.40 -5.32
N ARG A 59 8.23 4.96 -5.10
CA ARG A 59 8.73 3.63 -5.49
C ARG A 59 9.02 2.70 -4.32
N ASN A 60 9.10 3.23 -3.10
CA ASN A 60 9.39 2.48 -1.88
C ASN A 60 8.14 1.82 -1.30
N VAL A 61 7.36 1.14 -2.14
CA VAL A 61 6.20 0.34 -1.74
C VAL A 61 6.29 -1.08 -2.30
N ARG A 62 5.62 -2.02 -1.63
CA ARG A 62 5.53 -3.42 -2.05
C ARG A 62 4.11 -3.71 -2.55
N PRO A 63 3.84 -3.68 -3.86
CA PRO A 63 2.52 -4.06 -4.36
C PRO A 63 2.37 -5.60 -4.36
N THR A 64 1.18 -6.08 -3.97
CA THR A 64 0.80 -7.50 -4.00
C THR A 64 -0.60 -7.69 -4.58
N ALA A 65 -0.85 -8.84 -5.21
CA ALA A 65 -2.13 -9.23 -5.77
C ALA A 65 -3.03 -9.85 -4.69
N GLY A 66 -3.39 -9.03 -3.70
CA GLY A 66 -4.28 -9.40 -2.60
C GLY A 66 -3.54 -9.58 -1.27
N VAL A 67 -4.35 -9.81 -0.23
CA VAL A 67 -3.92 -9.87 1.18
C VAL A 67 -3.14 -11.15 1.47
N LEU A 68 -3.56 -12.28 0.90
CA LEU A 68 -2.87 -13.56 1.09
C LEU A 68 -1.42 -13.50 0.60
N GLU A 69 -1.18 -12.96 -0.59
CA GLU A 69 0.18 -12.77 -1.11
C GLU A 69 0.99 -11.81 -0.22
N ALA A 70 0.37 -10.76 0.33
CA ALA A 70 1.02 -9.86 1.26
C ALA A 70 1.53 -10.57 2.52
N PHE A 71 0.73 -11.46 3.11
CA PHE A 71 1.14 -12.25 4.26
C PHE A 71 2.22 -13.27 3.93
N ILE A 72 2.09 -14.01 2.82
CA ILE A 72 3.08 -15.01 2.40
C ILE A 72 4.46 -14.38 2.18
N ARG A 73 4.49 -13.18 1.59
CA ARG A 73 5.74 -12.48 1.25
C ARG A 73 6.31 -11.63 2.39
N SER A 74 5.59 -11.46 3.48
CA SER A 74 6.08 -10.65 4.60
C SER A 74 7.01 -11.49 5.48
N GLU A 75 8.24 -11.03 5.64
CA GLU A 75 9.24 -11.67 6.53
C GLU A 75 8.92 -11.45 8.02
N THR A 76 8.12 -10.44 8.33
CA THR A 76 7.76 -10.04 9.70
C THR A 76 6.25 -9.79 9.78
N ALA A 77 5.71 -9.80 11.00
CA ALA A 77 4.33 -9.39 11.22
C ALA A 77 4.12 -7.93 10.76
N PHE A 78 2.90 -7.61 10.34
CA PHE A 78 2.50 -6.23 10.12
C PHE A 78 2.20 -5.58 11.47
N ASP A 79 2.72 -4.38 11.69
CA ASP A 79 2.44 -3.57 12.88
C ASP A 79 1.06 -2.90 12.79
N LEU A 80 0.60 -2.65 11.56
CA LEU A 80 -0.66 -1.98 11.27
C LEU A 80 -1.26 -2.49 9.95
N ALA A 81 -2.56 -2.78 9.96
CA ALA A 81 -3.35 -2.99 8.75
C ALA A 81 -4.39 -1.87 8.61
N ILE A 82 -4.46 -1.25 7.43
CA ILE A 82 -5.42 -0.19 7.12
C ILE A 82 -6.36 -0.70 6.02
N LEU A 83 -7.65 -0.81 6.34
CA LEU A 83 -8.67 -1.24 5.41
C LEU A 83 -9.26 -0.03 4.66
N THR A 84 -9.05 0.02 3.34
CA THR A 84 -9.48 1.13 2.46
C THR A 84 -10.32 0.63 1.28
N VAL A 85 -11.10 -0.42 1.49
CA VAL A 85 -12.12 -0.90 0.52
C VAL A 85 -13.43 -0.13 0.70
N LYS A 86 -14.36 -0.32 -0.23
CA LYS A 86 -15.73 0.19 -0.08
C LYS A 86 -16.45 -0.59 1.01
N SER A 87 -17.37 0.03 1.75
CA SER A 87 -18.04 -0.61 2.88
C SER A 87 -18.72 -1.93 2.52
N TYR A 88 -19.32 -2.01 1.32
CA TYR A 88 -19.96 -3.24 0.83
C TYR A 88 -18.99 -4.37 0.47
N ASP A 89 -17.69 -4.07 0.29
CA ASP A 89 -16.65 -5.06 0.03
C ASP A 89 -15.94 -5.51 1.31
N THR A 90 -16.23 -4.88 2.47
CA THR A 90 -15.49 -5.09 3.73
C THR A 90 -15.49 -6.54 4.20
N ALA A 91 -16.62 -7.25 4.08
CA ALA A 91 -16.72 -8.64 4.52
C ALA A 91 -15.89 -9.62 3.68
N ALA A 92 -15.58 -9.26 2.43
CA ALA A 92 -14.84 -10.10 1.49
C ALA A 92 -13.36 -9.70 1.35
N ALA A 93 -12.94 -8.63 2.03
CA ALA A 93 -11.61 -8.03 1.92
C ALA A 93 -10.52 -8.83 2.65
#